data_AF-A0A941P279-F1
#
_entry.id   AF-A0A941P279-F1
#
_cell.length_a   1.000
_cell.length_b   1.000
_cell.length_c   1.000
_cell.angle_alpha   90.00
_cell.angle_beta   90.00
_cell.angle_gamma   90.00
#
_symmetry.space_group_name_H-M   'P 1'
#
loop_
_entity.id
_entity.type
_entity.pdbx_description
1 polymer ?
#
loop_
_entity_poly.entity_id
_entity_poly.type
_entity_poly.pdbx_seq_one_letter_code
_entity_poly.pdbx_strand_id
1 'polypeptide(L)'
;MLRALTHAAHQSLQARAGCDIRHSHVHELLAAAFGYRTWAALTTDALLADHGVGQTPEASAGPQIAGRALQLQYGQTEAQAMTGALMQFIVDQHLGLVRWTALAPLLPMSPPSKGLGEDEEDDESDDDLEGWDDASRPVQNATVLPREHFLASGLLLNSLEVAATKDPRAHQILAALFRCSKPNPYLYEESLKGRELTASERGWVEQYRLLAPRAASSPRGTAPSRAKKREQARCAARSRSGRAGA
;
A
#
# COMPACT_ATOMS: atom_id res chain seq x y z
N MET A 1 8.47 4.75 11.85
CA MET A 1 7.27 4.49 12.69
C MET A 1 7.13 3.03 13.10
N LEU A 2 7.31 2.04 12.21
CA LEU A 2 7.14 0.62 12.54
C LEU A 2 7.98 0.13 13.75
N ARG A 3 9.26 0.52 13.84
CA ARG A 3 10.11 0.17 15.01
C ARG A 3 9.58 0.76 16.33
N ALA A 4 9.04 1.98 16.28
CA ALA A 4 8.45 2.62 17.46
C ALA A 4 7.16 1.92 17.88
N LEU A 5 6.34 1.46 16.92
CA LEU A 5 5.15 0.64 17.21
C LEU A 5 5.52 -0.67 17.92
N THR A 6 6.51 -1.40 17.39
CA THR A 6 6.94 -2.67 18.04
C THR A 6 7.47 -2.42 19.45
N HIS A 7 8.23 -1.34 19.65
CA HIS A 7 8.70 -0.97 20.97
C HIS A 7 7.55 -0.63 21.93
N ALA A 8 6.55 0.13 21.47
CA ALA A 8 5.37 0.45 22.28
C ALA A 8 4.54 -0.81 22.61
N ALA A 9 4.37 -1.72 21.65
CA ALA A 9 3.72 -3.01 21.87
C ALA A 9 4.48 -3.85 22.91
N HIS A 10 5.80 -3.88 22.81
CA HIS A 10 6.67 -4.59 23.75
C HIS A 10 6.54 -4.04 25.17
N GLN A 11 6.59 -2.71 25.33
CA GLN A 11 6.39 -2.06 26.64
C GLN A 11 5.00 -2.36 27.22
N SER A 12 3.94 -2.25 26.41
CA SER A 12 2.56 -2.55 26.83
C SER A 12 2.41 -3.99 27.31
N LEU A 13 3.02 -4.94 26.58
CA LEU A 13 3.04 -6.34 26.94
C LEU A 13 3.83 -6.60 28.23
N GLN A 14 5.04 -6.05 28.36
CA GLN A 14 5.86 -6.22 29.58
C GLN A 14 5.16 -5.68 30.83
N ALA A 15 4.48 -4.54 30.72
CA ALA A 15 3.77 -3.94 31.86
C ALA A 15 2.62 -4.81 32.39
N ARG A 16 2.07 -5.72 31.58
CA ARG A 16 0.83 -6.45 31.87
C ARG A 16 1.00 -7.97 31.97
N ALA A 17 2.01 -8.54 31.32
CA ALA A 17 2.21 -9.99 31.27
C ALA A 17 2.91 -10.57 32.50
N GLY A 18 3.59 -9.73 33.30
CA GLY A 18 4.28 -10.18 34.52
C GLY A 18 5.53 -11.02 34.27
N CYS A 19 6.01 -11.09 33.03
CA CYS A 19 7.20 -11.85 32.64
C CYS A 19 8.05 -11.07 31.61
N ASP A 20 9.30 -11.51 31.42
CA ASP A 20 10.14 -10.93 30.39
C ASP A 20 9.78 -11.49 29.01
N ILE A 21 9.55 -10.56 28.07
CA ILE A 21 9.11 -10.87 26.72
C ILE A 21 10.24 -10.51 25.76
N ARG A 22 10.62 -11.45 24.90
CA ARG A 22 11.63 -11.18 23.87
C ARG A 22 11.02 -10.27 22.79
N HIS A 23 11.79 -9.29 22.34
CA HIS A 23 11.33 -8.37 21.29
C HIS A 23 10.90 -9.09 19.99
N SER A 24 11.59 -10.18 19.62
CA SER A 24 11.21 -11.00 18.46
C SER A 24 9.84 -11.68 18.62
N HIS A 25 9.44 -12.03 19.84
CA HIS A 25 8.15 -12.68 20.10
C HIS A 25 6.98 -11.71 19.92
N VAL A 26 7.19 -10.41 20.12
CA VAL A 26 6.15 -9.38 19.88
C VAL A 26 5.67 -9.40 18.44
N HIS A 27 6.60 -9.56 17.48
CA HIS A 27 6.25 -9.69 16.07
C HIS A 27 5.41 -10.94 15.79
N GLU A 28 5.76 -12.07 16.41
CA GLU A 28 5.02 -13.32 16.25
C GLU A 28 3.62 -13.26 16.86
N LEU A 29 3.46 -12.58 18.00
CA LEU A 29 2.16 -12.37 18.63
C LEU A 29 1.30 -11.38 17.82
N LEU A 30 1.89 -10.31 17.28
CA LEU A 30 1.21 -9.41 16.34
C LEU A 30 0.75 -10.16 15.09
N ALA A 31 1.58 -11.05 14.53
CA ALA A 31 1.18 -11.86 13.39
C ALA A 31 -0.01 -12.77 13.72
N ALA A 32 0.04 -13.44 14.88
CA ALA A 32 -1.04 -14.29 15.35
C ALA A 32 -2.35 -13.52 15.58
N ALA A 33 -2.28 -12.27 16.07
CA ALA A 33 -3.46 -11.43 16.25
C ALA A 33 -4.21 -11.16 14.93
N PHE A 34 -3.51 -11.19 13.80
CA PHE A 34 -4.11 -11.03 12.46
C PHE A 34 -4.26 -12.37 11.71
N GLY A 35 -4.19 -13.50 12.41
CA GLY A 35 -4.41 -14.83 11.82
C GLY A 35 -3.22 -15.43 11.08
N TYR A 36 -2.03 -14.82 11.14
CA TYR A 36 -0.82 -15.36 10.53
C TYR A 36 -0.04 -16.23 11.51
N ARG A 37 0.51 -17.34 11.00
CA ARG A 37 1.30 -18.27 11.82
C ARG A 37 2.68 -17.73 12.20
N THR A 38 3.23 -16.84 11.36
CA THR A 38 4.54 -16.22 11.58
C THR A 38 4.57 -14.79 11.11
N TRP A 39 5.50 -14.00 11.65
CA TRP A 39 5.71 -12.62 11.21
C TRP A 39 6.13 -12.54 9.73
N ALA A 40 6.99 -13.46 9.28
CA ALA A 40 7.44 -13.50 7.90
C ALA A 40 6.29 -13.74 6.89
N ALA A 41 5.32 -14.61 7.25
CA ALA A 41 4.15 -14.85 6.44
C ALA A 41 3.28 -13.59 6.32
N LEU A 42 3.08 -12.87 7.43
CA LEU A 42 2.36 -11.60 7.44
C LEU A 42 3.03 -10.59 6.51
N THR A 43 4.35 -10.36 6.67
CA THR A 43 5.05 -9.33 5.90
C THR A 43 5.12 -9.62 4.39
N THR A 44 4.93 -10.88 3.99
CA THR A 44 4.87 -11.27 2.58
C THR A 44 3.49 -11.03 1.97
N ASP A 45 2.41 -11.19 2.73
CA ASP A 45 1.03 -11.06 2.23
C ASP A 45 0.41 -9.67 2.49
N ALA A 46 0.87 -8.97 3.52
CA ALA A 46 0.20 -7.77 4.02
C ALA A 46 1.13 -6.79 4.76
N LEU A 47 0.56 -5.61 5.01
CA LEU A 47 1.22 -4.48 5.67
C LEU A 47 0.39 -4.01 6.87
N LEU A 48 1.07 -3.61 7.94
CA LEU A 48 0.42 -2.96 9.07
C LEU A 48 0.02 -1.53 8.72
N ALA A 49 -1.16 -1.16 9.18
CA ALA A 49 -1.78 0.15 9.06
C ALA A 49 -2.39 0.58 10.40
N ASP A 50 -2.76 1.85 10.50
CA ASP A 50 -3.35 2.50 11.67
C ASP A 50 -4.53 3.39 11.25
N HIS A 51 -5.13 4.10 12.21
CA HIS A 51 -6.27 5.01 11.99
C HIS A 51 -7.49 4.32 11.34
N GLY A 52 -7.70 3.04 11.64
CA GLY A 52 -8.83 2.27 11.09
C GLY A 52 -8.68 1.94 9.60
N VAL A 53 -7.47 2.07 9.05
CA VAL A 53 -7.17 1.61 7.69
C VAL A 53 -6.89 0.11 7.69
N GLY A 54 -7.53 -0.60 6.77
CA GLY A 54 -7.37 -2.04 6.62
C GLY A 54 -8.30 -2.88 7.49
N GLN A 55 -8.04 -4.18 7.52
CA GLN A 55 -8.84 -5.18 8.23
C GLN A 55 -8.40 -5.22 9.70
N THR A 56 -9.36 -5.11 10.62
CA THR A 56 -9.11 -5.30 12.05
C THR A 56 -8.96 -6.80 12.36
N PRO A 57 -8.35 -7.15 13.50
CA PRO A 57 -8.32 -8.54 13.96
C PRO A 57 -9.72 -9.19 13.99
N GLU A 58 -9.79 -10.46 13.62
CA GLU A 58 -11.01 -11.25 13.71
C GLU A 58 -11.36 -11.60 15.16
N ALA A 59 -12.59 -12.06 15.40
CA ALA A 59 -13.00 -12.57 16.72
C ALA A 59 -12.12 -13.74 17.22
N SER A 60 -11.47 -14.45 16.29
CA SER A 60 -10.54 -15.55 16.56
C SER A 60 -9.15 -15.11 17.06
N ALA A 61 -8.86 -13.80 17.06
CA ALA A 61 -7.54 -13.26 17.38
C ALA A 61 -7.08 -13.62 18.81
N GLY A 62 -7.98 -13.54 19.80
CA GLY A 62 -7.64 -13.85 21.20
C GLY A 62 -7.06 -15.26 21.37
N PRO A 63 -7.80 -16.32 20.98
CA PRO A 63 -7.28 -17.69 20.98
C PRO A 63 -5.99 -17.88 20.17
N GLN A 64 -5.84 -17.20 19.03
CA GLN A 64 -4.64 -17.30 18.19
C GLN A 64 -3.41 -16.71 18.90
N ILE A 65 -3.54 -15.55 19.56
CA ILE A 65 -2.46 -14.93 20.34
C ILE A 65 -2.06 -15.85 21.51
N ALA A 66 -3.05 -16.33 22.27
CA ALA A 66 -2.79 -17.22 23.41
C ALA A 66 -2.08 -18.50 22.97
N GLY A 67 -2.57 -19.15 21.90
CA GLY A 67 -1.95 -20.34 21.33
C GLY A 67 -0.53 -20.09 20.85
N ARG A 68 -0.27 -18.92 20.24
CA ARG A 68 1.08 -18.56 19.81
C ARG A 68 2.01 -18.31 21.00
N ALA A 69 1.55 -17.65 22.06
CA ALA A 69 2.33 -17.44 23.28
C ALA A 69 2.75 -18.78 23.92
N LEU A 70 1.85 -19.76 23.99
CA LEU A 70 2.16 -21.09 24.49
C LEU A 70 3.23 -21.80 23.63
N GLN A 71 3.14 -21.70 22.30
CA GLN A 71 4.15 -22.26 21.39
C GLN A 71 5.54 -21.63 21.60
N LEU A 72 5.56 -20.34 21.97
CA LEU A 72 6.77 -19.58 22.32
C LEU A 72 7.27 -19.86 23.75
N GLN A 73 6.73 -20.87 24.42
CA GLN A 73 7.12 -21.35 25.75
C GLN A 73 6.77 -20.40 26.90
N TYR A 74 5.75 -19.56 26.72
CA TYR A 74 5.14 -18.83 27.84
C TYR A 74 4.13 -19.71 28.58
N GLY A 75 3.95 -19.45 29.88
CA GLY A 75 2.95 -20.14 30.68
C GLY A 75 1.52 -19.70 30.34
N GLN A 76 0.55 -20.47 30.83
CA GLN A 76 -0.87 -20.25 30.54
C GLN A 76 -1.37 -18.89 31.05
N THR A 77 -0.96 -18.50 32.25
CA THR A 77 -1.36 -17.23 32.88
C THR A 77 -0.77 -16.05 32.11
N GLU A 78 0.50 -16.13 31.73
CA GLU A 78 1.20 -15.12 30.94
C GLU A 78 0.60 -15.00 29.55
N ALA A 79 0.28 -16.12 28.89
CA ALA A 79 -0.36 -16.12 27.57
C ALA A 79 -1.72 -15.40 27.58
N GLN A 80 -2.53 -15.61 28.62
CA GLN A 80 -3.80 -14.90 28.80
C GLN A 80 -3.59 -13.40 29.03
N ALA A 81 -2.63 -13.03 29.88
CA ALA A 81 -2.30 -11.64 30.14
C ALA A 81 -1.77 -10.92 28.87
N MET A 82 -0.89 -11.57 28.11
CA MET A 82 -0.40 -11.08 26.81
C MET A 82 -1.54 -10.89 25.81
N THR A 83 -2.49 -11.82 25.76
CA THR A 83 -3.65 -11.72 24.88
C THR A 83 -4.47 -10.48 25.18
N GLY A 84 -4.85 -10.27 26.44
CA GLY A 84 -5.61 -9.09 26.85
C GLY A 84 -4.83 -7.79 26.61
N ALA A 85 -3.53 -7.78 26.90
CA ALA A 85 -2.67 -6.62 26.69
C ALA A 85 -2.52 -6.26 25.22
N LEU A 86 -2.28 -7.25 24.35
CA LEU A 86 -2.10 -7.03 22.92
C LEU A 86 -3.39 -6.62 22.23
N MET A 87 -4.51 -7.26 22.56
CA MET A 87 -5.81 -6.88 22.02
C MET A 87 -6.17 -5.43 22.38
N GLN A 88 -5.95 -5.04 23.63
CA GLN A 88 -6.15 -3.64 24.04
C GLN A 88 -5.22 -2.70 23.27
N PHE A 89 -3.94 -3.05 23.14
CA PHE A 89 -2.99 -2.24 22.39
C PHE A 89 -3.40 -2.06 20.92
N ILE A 90 -3.89 -3.12 20.26
CA ILE A 90 -4.37 -3.05 18.88
C ILE A 90 -5.55 -2.07 18.75
N VAL A 91 -6.50 -2.13 19.70
CA VAL A 91 -7.64 -1.20 19.74
C VAL A 91 -7.17 0.24 19.95
N ASP A 92 -6.31 0.47 20.95
CA ASP A 92 -5.83 1.81 21.33
C ASP A 92 -5.03 2.48 20.20
N GLN A 93 -4.27 1.68 19.44
CA GLN A 93 -3.49 2.16 18.29
C GLN A 93 -4.27 2.11 16.97
N HIS A 94 -5.55 1.68 17.00
CA HIS A 94 -6.40 1.47 15.83
C HIS A 94 -5.70 0.67 14.72
N LEU A 95 -4.98 -0.40 15.10
CA LEU A 95 -4.21 -1.18 14.14
C LEU A 95 -5.11 -1.99 13.23
N GLY A 96 -4.74 -1.98 11.95
CA GLY A 96 -5.34 -2.77 10.91
C GLY A 96 -4.30 -3.38 9.99
N LEU A 97 -4.77 -4.23 9.10
CA LEU A 97 -3.94 -4.94 8.14
C LEU A 97 -4.42 -4.67 6.72
N VAL A 98 -3.51 -4.25 5.85
CA VAL A 98 -3.78 -4.03 4.42
C VAL A 98 -3.05 -5.08 3.62
N ARG A 99 -3.80 -5.99 2.99
CA ARG A 99 -3.24 -7.01 2.10
C ARG A 99 -2.78 -6.39 0.79
N TRP A 100 -1.73 -6.95 0.19
CA TRP A 100 -1.23 -6.47 -1.11
C TRP A 100 -2.28 -6.51 -2.22
N THR A 101 -3.20 -7.48 -2.17
CA THR A 101 -4.32 -7.60 -3.11
C THR A 101 -5.27 -6.41 -3.04
N ALA A 102 -5.48 -5.82 -1.86
CA ALA A 102 -6.31 -4.63 -1.69
C ALA A 102 -5.65 -3.36 -2.28
N LEU A 103 -4.33 -3.36 -2.41
CA LEU A 103 -3.55 -2.26 -3.02
C LEU A 103 -3.37 -2.43 -4.53
N ALA A 104 -3.59 -3.63 -5.07
CA ALA A 104 -3.40 -3.92 -6.50
C ALA A 104 -4.20 -2.98 -7.42
N PRO A 105 -5.47 -2.61 -7.14
CA PRO A 105 -6.24 -1.69 -7.97
C PRO A 105 -5.66 -0.27 -8.08
N LEU A 106 -4.73 0.12 -7.19
CA LEU A 106 -4.06 1.42 -7.27
C LEU A 106 -3.03 1.47 -8.41
N LEU A 107 -2.50 0.32 -8.81
CA LEU A 107 -1.55 0.25 -9.89
C LEU A 107 -2.28 0.48 -11.21
N PRO A 108 -1.77 1.37 -12.08
CA PRO A 108 -2.33 1.47 -13.43
C PRO A 108 -2.19 0.09 -14.07
N MET A 109 -3.32 -0.53 -14.43
CA MET A 109 -3.31 -1.64 -15.36
C MET A 109 -2.57 -1.13 -16.59
N SER A 110 -1.44 -1.74 -16.95
CA SER A 110 -0.89 -1.53 -18.29
C SER A 110 -2.05 -1.79 -19.25
N PRO A 111 -2.38 -0.88 -20.18
CA PRO A 111 -3.29 -1.25 -21.24
C PRO A 111 -2.71 -2.54 -21.87
N PRO A 112 -3.53 -3.54 -22.19
CA PRO A 112 -3.05 -4.69 -22.93
C PRO A 112 -2.28 -4.13 -24.12
N SER A 113 -1.02 -4.54 -24.29
CA SER A 113 -0.26 -4.21 -25.50
C SER A 113 -1.16 -4.63 -26.65
N LYS A 114 -1.83 -3.67 -27.29
CA LYS A 114 -2.37 -3.89 -28.62
C LYS A 114 -1.13 -4.21 -29.43
N GLY A 115 -1.02 -5.47 -29.85
CA GLY A 115 0.03 -5.94 -30.71
C GLY A 115 0.25 -4.90 -31.79
N LEU A 116 1.48 -4.39 -31.85
CA LEU A 116 1.95 -3.76 -33.06
C LEU A 116 1.90 -4.87 -34.11
N GLY A 117 0.84 -4.82 -34.94
CA GLY A 117 0.82 -5.56 -36.19
C GLY A 117 1.87 -5.01 -37.14
N GLU A 118 2.02 -5.73 -38.26
CA GLU A 118 3.07 -5.67 -39.29
C GLU A 118 4.16 -6.72 -38.95
N ASP A 119 4.30 -7.88 -39.61
CA ASP A 119 3.93 -8.29 -40.97
C ASP A 119 3.72 -9.83 -41.10
N GLU A 120 3.08 -10.20 -42.21
CA GLU A 120 2.69 -11.49 -42.81
C GLU A 120 3.70 -12.65 -42.61
N GLU A 121 3.30 -13.92 -42.47
CA GLU A 121 2.91 -14.80 -43.58
C GLU A 121 2.08 -16.03 -43.11
N ASP A 122 1.26 -16.46 -44.05
CA ASP A 122 0.34 -17.60 -44.16
C ASP A 122 0.94 -18.96 -43.75
N ASP A 123 0.26 -19.72 -42.88
CA ASP A 123 0.22 -21.19 -42.98
C ASP A 123 -1.05 -21.75 -42.32
N GLU A 124 -1.76 -22.56 -43.09
CA GLU A 124 -3.01 -23.22 -42.73
C GLU A 124 -2.75 -24.31 -41.67
N SER A 125 -3.45 -24.25 -40.53
CA SER A 125 -3.72 -25.45 -39.73
C SER A 125 -5.04 -25.33 -39.00
N ASP A 126 -6.00 -26.04 -39.56
CA ASP A 126 -7.24 -26.47 -38.96
C ASP A 126 -6.88 -27.56 -37.93
N ASP A 127 -6.95 -27.24 -36.63
CA ASP A 127 -6.92 -28.23 -35.55
C ASP A 127 -7.68 -27.66 -34.32
N ASP A 128 -8.91 -28.11 -34.19
CA ASP A 128 -9.67 -28.41 -32.97
C ASP A 128 -9.15 -27.79 -31.65
N LEU A 129 -9.76 -26.68 -31.23
CA LEU A 129 -9.71 -26.21 -29.83
C LEU A 129 -11.08 -26.35 -29.17
N GLU A 130 -11.37 -27.58 -28.73
CA GLU A 130 -12.41 -27.86 -27.75
C GLU A 130 -12.10 -27.18 -26.41
N GLY A 131 -13.06 -26.37 -25.95
CA GLY A 131 -13.54 -26.44 -24.56
C GLY A 131 -12.63 -25.90 -23.47
N TRP A 132 -12.60 -24.58 -23.29
CA TRP A 132 -12.41 -23.97 -21.96
C TRP A 132 -13.46 -22.88 -21.75
N ASP A 133 -14.66 -23.32 -21.41
CA ASP A 133 -15.65 -22.51 -20.70
C ASP A 133 -15.13 -22.26 -19.28
N ASP A 134 -14.10 -21.42 -19.13
CA ASP A 134 -13.82 -20.79 -17.83
C ASP A 134 -14.79 -19.63 -17.69
N ALA A 135 -16.03 -19.99 -17.34
CA ALA A 135 -17.07 -19.08 -16.92
C ALA A 135 -16.42 -18.03 -16.01
N SER A 136 -16.29 -16.81 -16.55
CA SER A 136 -15.71 -15.67 -15.87
C SER A 136 -16.38 -15.54 -14.51
N ARG A 137 -15.70 -16.04 -13.47
CA ARG A 137 -16.17 -15.89 -12.10
C ARG A 137 -16.37 -14.39 -11.89
N PRO A 138 -17.58 -13.93 -11.53
CA PRO A 138 -17.78 -12.52 -11.30
C PRO A 138 -16.82 -12.14 -10.18
N VAL A 139 -15.82 -11.33 -10.53
CA VAL A 139 -14.88 -10.72 -9.59
C VAL A 139 -15.76 -10.00 -8.60
N GLN A 140 -15.92 -10.60 -7.41
CA GLN A 140 -16.71 -10.04 -6.34
C GLN A 140 -16.24 -8.60 -6.18
N ASN A 141 -17.19 -7.67 -6.30
CA ASN A 141 -16.97 -6.24 -6.27
C ASN A 141 -16.05 -5.89 -5.11
N ALA A 142 -14.74 -5.82 -5.37
CA ALA A 142 -13.79 -5.30 -4.42
C ALA A 142 -14.14 -3.82 -4.35
N THR A 143 -14.80 -3.41 -3.28
CA THR A 143 -15.04 -2.00 -3.00
C THR A 143 -13.68 -1.33 -3.02
N VAL A 144 -13.35 -0.66 -4.14
CA VAL A 144 -12.06 -0.01 -4.30
C VAL A 144 -12.03 1.11 -3.29
N LEU A 145 -11.31 0.91 -2.19
CA LEU A 145 -11.18 1.92 -1.17
C LEU A 145 -10.54 3.18 -1.80
N PRO A 146 -11.07 4.37 -1.51
CA PRO A 146 -10.52 5.59 -2.07
C PRO A 146 -9.06 5.75 -1.67
N ARG A 147 -8.25 6.31 -2.57
CA ARG A 147 -6.82 6.50 -2.33
C ARG A 147 -6.53 7.29 -1.04
N GLU A 148 -7.35 8.30 -0.76
CA GLU A 148 -7.27 9.12 0.46
C GLU A 148 -7.38 8.30 1.75
N HIS A 149 -8.10 7.18 1.72
CA HIS A 149 -8.20 6.27 2.86
C HIS A 149 -6.83 5.70 3.23
N PHE A 150 -6.06 5.21 2.24
CA PHE A 150 -4.72 4.68 2.49
C PHE A 150 -3.72 5.77 2.91
N LEU A 151 -3.86 6.99 2.37
CA LEU A 151 -3.00 8.12 2.72
C LEU A 151 -3.21 8.61 4.16
N ALA A 152 -4.34 8.30 4.79
CA ALA A 152 -4.61 8.64 6.18
C ALA A 152 -3.73 7.85 7.16
N SER A 153 -3.24 6.67 6.77
CA SER A 153 -2.41 5.84 7.64
C SER A 153 -0.92 6.14 7.49
N GLY A 154 -0.35 6.79 8.51
CA GLY A 154 1.09 7.02 8.59
C GLY A 154 1.88 5.71 8.76
N LEU A 155 1.31 4.75 9.50
CA LEU A 155 1.92 3.43 9.67
C LEU A 155 1.98 2.66 8.34
N LEU A 156 0.90 2.67 7.53
CA LEU A 156 0.89 2.01 6.22
C LEU A 156 1.95 2.59 5.29
N LEU A 157 2.05 3.93 5.22
CA LEU A 157 3.04 4.59 4.37
C LEU A 157 4.46 4.24 4.80
N ASN A 158 4.75 4.24 6.10
CA ASN A 158 6.05 3.82 6.61
C ASN A 158 6.31 2.32 6.35
N SER A 159 5.30 1.45 6.45
CA SER A 159 5.41 0.03 6.12
C SER A 159 5.75 -0.18 4.64
N LEU A 160 5.09 0.58 3.75
CA LEU A 160 5.39 0.60 2.31
C LEU A 160 6.79 1.11 2.01
N GLU A 161 7.25 2.17 2.69
CA GLU A 161 8.61 2.71 2.52
C GLU A 161 9.67 1.68 2.90
N VAL A 162 9.46 0.95 4.00
CA VAL A 162 10.35 -0.14 4.40
C VAL A 162 10.31 -1.28 3.37
N ALA A 163 9.14 -1.68 2.89
CA ALA A 163 9.00 -2.72 1.88
C ALA A 163 9.66 -2.31 0.54
N ALA A 164 9.57 -1.04 0.15
CA ALA A 164 10.14 -0.50 -1.09
C ALA A 164 11.67 -0.56 -1.15
N THR A 165 12.36 -0.79 -0.02
CA THR A 165 13.80 -1.05 -0.01
C THR A 165 14.18 -2.40 -0.64
N LYS A 166 13.22 -3.32 -0.80
CA LYS A 166 13.44 -4.69 -1.27
C LYS A 166 12.47 -5.12 -2.37
N ASP A 167 11.26 -4.58 -2.37
CA ASP A 167 10.20 -4.94 -3.31
C ASP A 167 9.83 -3.76 -4.23
N PRO A 168 10.06 -3.86 -5.56
CA PRO A 168 9.70 -2.82 -6.51
C PRO A 168 8.19 -2.53 -6.55
N ARG A 169 7.34 -3.51 -6.22
CA ARG A 169 5.88 -3.33 -6.17
C ARG A 169 5.49 -2.27 -5.14
N ALA A 170 6.15 -2.26 -3.98
CA ALA A 170 5.90 -1.27 -2.94
C ALA A 170 6.24 0.15 -3.42
N HIS A 171 7.32 0.30 -4.20
CA HIS A 171 7.67 1.58 -4.82
C HIS A 171 6.61 2.05 -5.82
N GLN A 172 6.07 1.14 -6.64
CA GLN A 172 4.99 1.44 -7.58
C GLN A 172 3.69 1.84 -6.86
N ILE A 173 3.36 1.16 -5.76
CA ILE A 173 2.19 1.50 -4.94
C ILE A 173 2.38 2.87 -4.29
N LEU A 174 3.55 3.18 -3.72
CA LEU A 174 3.84 4.51 -3.19
C LEU A 174 3.70 5.58 -4.27
N ALA A 175 4.24 5.33 -5.46
CA ALA A 175 4.09 6.26 -6.58
C ALA A 175 2.60 6.47 -6.92
N ALA A 176 1.80 5.40 -7.00
CA ALA A 176 0.36 5.48 -7.23
C ALA A 176 -0.37 6.26 -6.12
N LEU A 177 -0.02 5.99 -4.85
CA LEU A 177 -0.56 6.69 -3.68
C LEU A 177 -0.14 8.15 -3.61
N PHE A 178 0.95 8.59 -4.24
CA PHE A 178 1.36 10.00 -4.26
C PHE A 178 1.10 10.71 -5.59
N ARG A 179 0.54 10.02 -6.60
CA ARG A 179 0.18 10.65 -7.88
C ARG A 179 -0.76 11.83 -7.69
N CYS A 180 -0.49 12.96 -8.32
CA CYS A 180 -1.44 14.07 -8.28
C CYS A 180 -2.71 13.71 -9.07
N SER A 181 -3.89 13.98 -8.51
CA SER A 181 -5.17 13.71 -9.19
C SER A 181 -5.36 14.57 -10.45
N LYS A 182 -4.67 15.72 -10.50
CA LYS A 182 -4.56 16.56 -11.70
C LYS A 182 -3.10 16.65 -12.12
N PRO A 183 -2.82 16.58 -13.43
CA PRO A 183 -1.46 16.78 -13.92
C PRO A 183 -1.00 18.20 -13.54
N ASN A 184 0.24 18.35 -13.07
CA ASN A 184 0.76 19.61 -12.55
C ASN A 184 1.22 20.51 -13.72
N PRO A 185 0.67 21.73 -13.89
CA PRO A 185 1.00 22.61 -15.01
C PRO A 185 2.39 23.24 -14.94
N TYR A 186 3.06 23.20 -13.77
CA TYR A 186 4.28 23.98 -13.53
C TYR A 186 5.34 23.81 -14.61
N LEU A 187 5.72 22.57 -14.94
CA LEU A 187 6.77 22.33 -15.94
C LEU A 187 6.34 22.74 -17.36
N TYR A 188 5.05 22.61 -17.68
CA TYR A 188 4.52 23.08 -18.95
C TYR A 188 4.59 24.61 -19.04
N GLU A 189 4.15 25.33 -18.00
CA GLU A 189 4.25 26.79 -17.92
C GLU A 189 5.70 27.28 -17.99
N GLU A 190 6.63 26.62 -17.29
CA GLU A 190 8.06 26.98 -17.33
C GLU A 190 8.68 26.72 -18.71
N SER A 191 8.23 25.67 -19.42
CA SER A 191 8.67 25.42 -20.81
C SER A 191 8.22 26.52 -21.78
N LEU A 192 7.01 27.07 -21.59
CA LEU A 192 6.50 28.20 -22.39
C LEU A 192 7.30 29.48 -22.14
N LYS A 193 7.92 29.62 -20.97
CA LYS A 193 8.81 30.74 -20.62
C LYS A 193 10.23 30.57 -21.16
N GLY A 194 10.52 29.50 -21.90
CA GLY A 194 11.82 29.25 -22.50
C GLY A 194 12.85 28.62 -21.56
N ARG A 195 12.44 28.07 -20.40
CA ARG A 195 13.35 27.33 -19.53
C ARG A 195 13.82 26.05 -20.23
N GLU A 196 15.13 25.83 -20.27
CA GLU A 196 15.69 24.55 -20.73
C GLU A 196 15.31 23.42 -19.77
N LEU A 197 14.61 22.42 -20.31
CA LEU A 197 14.15 21.25 -19.57
C LEU A 197 15.06 20.06 -19.85
N THR A 198 15.34 19.28 -18.81
CA THR A 198 16.00 17.96 -18.95
C THR A 198 15.14 16.98 -19.76
N ALA A 199 15.73 15.90 -20.28
CA ALA A 199 14.99 14.88 -21.03
C ALA A 199 13.77 14.32 -20.25
N SER A 200 13.94 14.08 -18.95
CA SER A 200 12.84 13.63 -18.08
C SER A 200 11.77 14.71 -17.89
N GLU A 201 12.15 15.98 -17.70
CA GLU A 201 11.19 17.08 -17.58
C GLU A 201 10.40 17.30 -18.86
N ARG A 202 11.02 17.15 -20.04
CA ARG A 202 10.32 17.17 -21.33
C ARG A 202 9.29 16.05 -21.44
N GLY A 203 9.65 14.83 -21.02
CA GLY A 203 8.72 13.70 -20.95
C GLY A 203 7.50 13.99 -20.07
N TRP A 204 7.70 14.64 -18.92
CA TRP A 204 6.58 15.06 -18.05
C TRP A 204 5.71 16.16 -18.66
N VAL A 205 6.29 17.09 -19.41
CA VAL A 205 5.54 18.13 -20.14
C VAL A 205 4.67 17.51 -21.23
N GLU A 206 5.21 16.55 -21.98
CA GLU A 206 4.45 15.84 -23.01
C GLU A 206 3.30 15.04 -22.39
N GLN A 207 3.59 14.32 -21.30
CA GLN A 207 2.57 13.62 -20.53
C GLN A 207 1.49 14.57 -19.98
N TYR A 208 1.86 15.77 -19.51
CA TYR A 208 0.91 16.79 -19.08
C TYR A 208 -0.01 17.22 -20.24
N ARG A 209 0.53 17.44 -21.45
CA ARG A 209 -0.26 17.83 -22.64
C ARG A 209 -1.30 16.78 -23.02
N LEU A 210 -0.97 15.49 -22.87
CA LEU A 210 -1.90 14.39 -23.14
C LEU A 210 -3.01 14.29 -22.08
N LEU A 211 -2.68 14.56 -20.82
CA LEU A 211 -3.60 14.36 -19.69
C LEU A 211 -4.44 15.61 -19.36
N ALA A 212 -3.93 16.82 -19.58
CA ALA A 212 -4.59 18.06 -19.20
C ALA A 212 -5.95 18.29 -19.91
N PRO A 213 -6.11 18.03 -21.22
CA PRO A 213 -7.41 18.15 -21.89
C PRO A 213 -8.46 17.18 -21.32
N ARG A 214 -8.03 15.96 -20.95
CA ARG A 214 -8.90 14.92 -20.36
C ARG A 214 -9.29 15.24 -18.92
N ALA A 215 -8.44 15.98 -18.19
CA ALA A 215 -8.73 16.43 -16.84
C ALA A 215 -9.66 17.67 -16.80
N ALA A 216 -9.70 18.46 -17.88
CA ALA A 216 -10.52 19.67 -18.00
C ALA A 216 -12.00 19.37 -18.35
N SER A 217 -12.30 18.21 -18.93
CA SER A 217 -13.67 17.78 -19.27
C SER A 217 -14.45 17.15 -18.11
N SER A 218 -13.87 17.03 -16.91
CA SER A 218 -14.54 16.54 -15.71
C SER A 218 -15.22 17.69 -14.94
N PRO A 219 -16.54 17.66 -14.68
CA PRO A 219 -17.26 18.83 -14.20
C PRO A 219 -17.12 18.98 -12.68
N ARG A 220 -16.25 19.90 -12.23
CA ARG A 220 -16.63 21.00 -11.31
C ARG A 220 -15.46 21.93 -11.01
N GLY A 221 -15.77 23.22 -11.12
CA GLY A 221 -14.86 24.35 -11.04
C GLY A 221 -14.32 24.64 -9.66
N THR A 222 -13.17 25.31 -9.66
CA THR A 222 -12.81 26.51 -8.86
C THR A 222 -11.29 26.69 -8.93
N ALA A 223 -10.86 27.91 -9.23
CA ALA A 223 -9.44 28.29 -9.32
C ALA A 223 -8.67 27.91 -8.04
N PRO A 224 -7.42 27.41 -8.13
CA PRO A 224 -6.69 26.97 -6.96
C PRO A 224 -6.19 28.15 -6.12
N SER A 225 -6.67 28.26 -4.89
CA SER A 225 -6.12 29.11 -3.83
C SER A 225 -4.61 28.87 -3.63
N ARG A 226 -3.87 29.87 -3.13
CA ARG A 226 -2.43 29.79 -2.78
C ARG A 226 -2.07 28.57 -1.91
N ALA A 227 -3.01 28.04 -1.12
CA ALA A 227 -2.84 26.79 -0.37
C ALA A 227 -2.67 25.57 -1.28
N LYS A 228 -3.46 25.45 -2.36
CA LYS A 228 -3.35 24.37 -3.36
C LYS A 228 -2.04 24.45 -4.15
N LYS A 229 -1.52 25.67 -4.42
CA LYS A 229 -0.18 25.84 -5.03
C LYS A 229 0.95 25.30 -4.13
N ARG A 230 0.85 25.50 -2.81
CA ARG A 230 1.83 24.95 -1.85
C ARG A 230 1.76 23.43 -1.74
N GLU A 231 0.56 22.86 -1.81
CA GLU A 231 0.37 21.41 -1.80
C GLU A 231 0.86 20.74 -3.10
N GLN A 232 0.62 21.37 -4.25
CA GLN A 232 1.17 20.94 -5.55
C GLN A 232 2.70 20.99 -5.59
N ALA A 233 3.30 22.04 -5.00
CA ALA A 233 4.77 22.13 -4.86
C ALA A 233 5.33 21.04 -3.93
N ARG A 234 4.61 20.67 -2.86
CA ARG A 234 4.99 19.57 -1.95
C ARG A 234 4.89 18.20 -2.63
N CYS A 235 3.85 17.95 -3.43
CA CYS A 235 3.76 16.74 -4.24
C CYS A 235 4.90 16.65 -5.25
N ALA A 236 5.24 17.74 -5.94
CA ALA A 236 6.34 17.79 -6.90
C ALA A 236 7.72 17.54 -6.24
N ALA A 237 7.93 18.07 -5.03
CA ALA A 237 9.18 17.85 -4.28
C ALA A 237 9.32 16.38 -3.79
N ARG A 238 8.22 15.76 -3.34
CA ARG A 238 8.22 14.37 -2.87
C ARG A 238 8.43 13.36 -4.01
N SER A 239 7.85 13.62 -5.19
CA SER A 239 8.11 12.80 -6.38
C SER A 239 9.55 12.91 -6.89
N ARG A 240 10.23 14.04 -6.68
CA ARG A 240 11.67 14.21 -6.99
C ARG A 240 12.58 13.49 -5.99
N SER A 241 12.23 13.49 -4.70
CA SER A 241 12.98 12.82 -3.64
C SER A 241 12.99 11.29 -3.76
N GLY A 242 11.96 10.69 -4.37
CA GLY A 242 11.87 9.23 -4.56
C GLY A 242 12.87 8.65 -5.57
N ARG A 243 13.63 9.49 -6.29
CA ARG A 243 14.59 9.05 -7.34
C ARG A 243 16.04 9.43 -7.06
N ALA A 244 16.33 10.12 -5.96
CA ALA A 244 17.69 10.52 -5.59
C ALA A 244 18.45 9.46 -4.77
N GLY A 245 17.87 8.28 -4.55
CA GLY A 245 18.46 7.19 -3.77
C GLY A 245 18.45 5.83 -4.47
N ALA A 246 18.35 5.82 -5.81
CA ALA A 246 18.56 4.63 -6.64
C ALA A 246 19.85 4.81 -7.46
#